data_AF-A0A7V1IEU8-F1
#
_entry.id   AF-A0A7V1IEU8-F1
#
_cell.length_a   1.000
_cell.length_b   1.000
_cell.length_c   1.000
_cell.angle_alpha   90.00
_cell.angle_beta   90.00
_cell.angle_gamma   90.00
#
_symmetry.space_group_name_H-M   'P 1'
#
loop_
_entity.id
_entity.type
_entity.pdbx_description
1 polymer ?
#
loop_
_entity_poly.entity_id
_entity_poly.type
_entity_poly.pdbx_seq_one_letter_code
_entity_poly.pdbx_strand_id
1 'polypeptide(L)'
;TLYGRTPEQIAGALASEPVEVIGLNCSTGPQVILEGLQQMREVTDKPLAAFANAGEPKMVEGRLLYLATPEYFAEYTKRLMQHGVRLIGGCCGTTPQHIRMMAAAIRALQPVSAPAQVLVSPRRKKKSAPARRMKLAPRGERSPLGRLLDEGAFPVSCELNPPRTPATGRILRQVRMLQAAGVNVVNLPDGPRASARMSPMALAHIIAGETGMDTILHYTCRDRNILGMQSDLLGAEALGLKNILAVTGDPPKLGDYPMATAVFDVDAIGLLRIADNLNHGLDLAGNPIPRATTFFLGAGFNPGAIDLALEVDRLHQKIEAGAEYILTQPMFDQEKLLVAIEKAGGVKVPIIAGILPLGSYRNALFFHNEVPGMSVPEPIQERMRLASEKGKEHAQAEGVAIAREALGAVREYVQGAYIMPPFGKVEMAIETAAVLPGRKDLAQVLLEVEENGGEE
;
A
#
# COMPACT_ATOMS: atom_id res chain seq x y z
N THR A 1 16.16 -5.79 -6.95
CA THR A 1 15.37 -6.74 -6.13
C THR A 1 14.02 -6.12 -5.81
N LEU A 2 13.09 -6.87 -5.20
CA LEU A 2 11.79 -6.34 -4.74
C LEU A 2 11.93 -5.12 -3.80
N TYR A 3 13.10 -4.95 -3.17
CA TYR A 3 13.42 -3.81 -2.30
C TYR A 3 14.17 -2.66 -3.02
N GLY A 4 14.26 -2.68 -4.35
CA GLY A 4 14.87 -1.61 -5.15
C GLY A 4 16.40 -1.60 -5.22
N ARG A 5 17.09 -2.63 -4.69
CA ARG A 5 18.56 -2.73 -4.81
C ARG A 5 18.98 -3.20 -6.19
N THR A 6 20.02 -2.58 -6.75
CA THR A 6 20.59 -2.96 -8.06
C THR A 6 21.55 -4.16 -7.94
N PRO A 7 21.81 -4.90 -9.03
CA PRO A 7 22.79 -5.99 -9.05
C PRO A 7 24.20 -5.56 -8.59
N GLU A 8 24.64 -4.36 -8.93
CA GLU A 8 25.94 -3.81 -8.51
C GLU A 8 26.01 -3.59 -7.00
N GLN A 9 24.94 -3.02 -6.41
CA GLN A 9 24.88 -2.78 -4.96
C GLN A 9 24.98 -4.09 -4.18
N ILE A 10 24.29 -5.13 -4.65
CA ILE A 10 24.28 -6.45 -4.00
C ILE A 10 25.63 -7.15 -4.21
N ALA A 11 26.15 -7.17 -5.43
CA ALA A 11 27.43 -7.80 -5.72
C ALA A 11 28.59 -7.14 -4.98
N GLY A 12 28.59 -5.81 -4.87
CA GLY A 12 29.59 -5.08 -4.08
C GLY A 12 29.55 -5.44 -2.60
N ALA A 13 28.35 -5.53 -2.00
CA ALA A 13 28.20 -5.97 -0.61
C ALA A 13 28.68 -7.42 -0.42
N LEU A 14 28.22 -8.35 -1.26
CA LEU A 14 28.60 -9.77 -1.19
C LEU A 14 30.07 -10.03 -1.53
N ALA A 15 30.72 -9.12 -2.27
CA ALA A 15 32.15 -9.22 -2.56
C ALA A 15 32.99 -9.09 -1.28
N SER A 16 32.52 -8.33 -0.29
CA SER A 16 33.21 -8.14 0.99
C SER A 16 33.03 -9.29 1.99
N GLU A 17 32.05 -10.16 1.76
CA GLU A 17 31.78 -11.34 2.58
C GLU A 17 32.70 -12.51 2.22
N PRO A 18 32.93 -13.48 3.14
CA PRO A 18 33.73 -14.68 2.88
C PRO A 18 32.95 -15.72 2.06
N VAL A 19 32.54 -15.34 0.85
CA VAL A 19 31.86 -16.21 -0.13
C VAL A 19 32.71 -16.41 -1.37
N GLU A 20 32.75 -17.63 -1.89
CA GLU A 20 33.59 -18.03 -3.03
C GLU A 20 32.96 -17.75 -4.39
N VAL A 21 31.62 -17.72 -4.47
CA VAL A 21 30.87 -17.54 -5.72
C VAL A 21 29.66 -16.65 -5.46
N ILE A 22 29.40 -15.70 -6.36
CA ILE A 22 28.21 -14.83 -6.32
C ILE A 22 27.44 -15.04 -7.62
N GLY A 23 26.12 -15.05 -7.59
CA GLY A 23 25.36 -15.26 -8.82
C GLY A 23 23.92 -14.80 -8.77
N LEU A 24 23.27 -14.98 -9.91
CA LEU A 24 21.84 -14.76 -10.07
C LEU A 24 21.14 -16.08 -10.36
N ASN A 25 20.02 -16.27 -9.69
CA ASN A 25 19.10 -17.37 -9.88
C ASN A 25 17.70 -16.81 -10.19
N CYS A 26 16.89 -17.57 -10.93
CA CYS A 26 15.53 -17.21 -11.35
C CYS A 26 15.53 -16.11 -12.44
N SER A 27 14.45 -15.33 -12.60
CA SER A 27 14.17 -14.35 -13.67
C SER A 27 13.45 -14.88 -14.92
N THR A 28 13.06 -14.02 -15.84
CA THR A 28 12.25 -14.32 -17.05
C THR A 28 13.04 -14.97 -18.18
N GLY A 29 14.33 -15.27 -17.99
CA GLY A 29 15.16 -15.94 -19.00
C GLY A 29 16.67 -15.69 -18.87
N PRO A 30 17.47 -16.38 -19.69
CA PRO A 30 18.94 -16.27 -19.67
C PRO A 30 19.46 -14.90 -20.12
N GLN A 31 18.67 -14.13 -20.87
CA GLN A 31 19.04 -12.76 -21.25
C GLN A 31 19.09 -11.81 -20.06
N VAL A 32 18.02 -11.76 -19.27
CA VAL A 32 17.94 -10.87 -18.10
C VAL A 32 19.02 -11.24 -17.07
N ILE A 33 19.28 -12.54 -16.91
CA ILE A 33 20.39 -13.01 -16.06
C ILE A 33 21.75 -12.54 -16.59
N LEU A 34 21.99 -12.60 -17.90
CA LEU A 34 23.22 -12.10 -18.50
C LEU A 34 23.38 -10.58 -18.26
N GLU A 35 22.33 -9.79 -18.45
CA GLU A 35 22.34 -8.34 -18.23
C GLU A 35 22.68 -7.99 -16.76
N GLY A 36 22.07 -8.70 -15.80
CA GLY A 36 22.37 -8.53 -14.38
C GLY A 36 23.80 -8.96 -14.02
N LEU A 37 24.30 -10.06 -14.58
CA LEU A 37 25.67 -10.51 -14.33
C LEU A 37 26.72 -9.60 -14.96
N GLN A 38 26.43 -8.97 -16.11
CA GLN A 38 27.28 -7.93 -16.70
C GLN A 38 27.44 -6.74 -15.75
N GLN A 39 26.35 -6.33 -15.09
CA GLN A 39 26.39 -5.27 -14.07
C GLN A 39 27.20 -5.70 -12.84
N MET A 40 26.96 -6.89 -12.30
CA MET A 40 27.72 -7.42 -11.16
C MET A 40 29.22 -7.51 -11.45
N ARG A 41 29.59 -7.89 -12.68
CA ARG A 41 30.99 -8.02 -13.10
C ARG A 41 31.77 -6.71 -13.04
N GLU A 42 31.10 -5.56 -13.07
CA GLU A 42 31.75 -4.24 -12.97
C GLU A 42 32.29 -3.94 -11.56
N VAL A 43 31.84 -4.67 -10.53
CA VAL A 43 32.11 -4.35 -9.11
C VAL A 43 32.71 -5.50 -8.29
N THR A 44 32.84 -6.70 -8.84
CA THR A 44 33.46 -7.83 -8.13
C THR A 44 34.32 -8.67 -9.04
N ASP A 45 35.45 -9.14 -8.50
CA ASP A 45 36.32 -10.07 -9.23
C ASP A 45 35.98 -11.55 -9.06
N LYS A 46 35.11 -11.87 -8.10
CA LYS A 46 34.76 -13.24 -7.73
C LYS A 46 34.12 -14.02 -8.89
N PRO A 47 34.28 -15.36 -8.93
CA PRO A 47 33.57 -16.22 -9.87
C PRO A 47 32.06 -15.98 -9.83
N LEU A 48 31.44 -15.92 -11.02
CA LEU A 48 30.01 -15.68 -11.15
C LEU A 48 29.22 -16.97 -11.43
N ALA A 49 27.99 -17.03 -10.93
CA ALA A 49 27.03 -18.11 -11.18
C ALA A 49 25.73 -17.62 -11.84
N ALA A 50 25.15 -18.44 -12.73
CA ALA A 50 23.95 -18.13 -13.49
C ALA A 50 22.98 -19.32 -13.51
N PHE A 51 21.76 -19.13 -13.01
CA PHE A 51 20.71 -20.15 -12.99
C PHE A 51 19.36 -19.56 -13.45
N ALA A 52 19.17 -19.46 -14.77
CA ALA A 52 17.99 -18.82 -15.37
C ALA A 52 16.76 -19.75 -15.49
N ASN A 53 15.54 -19.20 -15.42
CA ASN A 53 14.33 -19.93 -15.83
C ASN A 53 14.26 -20.07 -17.36
N ALA A 54 13.57 -21.09 -17.86
CA ALA A 54 13.33 -21.31 -19.29
C ALA A 54 12.30 -20.35 -19.91
N GLY A 55 12.50 -19.05 -19.68
CA GLY A 55 11.58 -18.01 -20.13
C GLY A 55 10.61 -17.57 -19.03
N GLU A 56 9.78 -16.59 -19.37
CA GLU A 56 8.64 -16.22 -18.56
C GLU A 56 7.58 -17.34 -18.63
N PRO A 57 7.07 -17.83 -17.48
CA PRO A 57 6.04 -18.84 -17.49
C PRO A 57 4.76 -18.28 -18.10
N LYS A 58 4.20 -18.98 -19.08
CA LYS A 58 2.91 -18.66 -19.69
C LYS A 58 1.87 -19.67 -19.28
N MET A 59 0.69 -19.18 -18.90
CA MET A 59 -0.47 -20.04 -18.68
C MET A 59 -1.14 -20.32 -20.03
N VAL A 60 -1.13 -21.58 -20.45
CA VAL A 60 -1.80 -22.03 -21.69
C VAL A 60 -2.72 -23.18 -21.30
N GLU A 61 -4.03 -22.99 -21.47
CA GLU A 61 -5.06 -23.99 -21.15
C GLU A 61 -4.96 -24.55 -19.70
N GLY A 62 -4.68 -23.67 -18.73
CA GLY A 62 -4.53 -24.07 -17.32
C GLY A 62 -3.23 -24.79 -16.97
N ARG A 63 -2.27 -24.85 -17.91
CA ARG A 63 -0.92 -25.40 -17.68
C ARG A 63 0.12 -24.29 -17.75
N LEU A 64 1.05 -24.33 -16.80
CA LEU A 64 2.20 -23.43 -16.77
C LEU A 64 3.28 -23.94 -17.74
N LEU A 65 3.52 -23.22 -18.83
CA LEU A 65 4.51 -23.57 -19.86
C LEU A 65 5.66 -22.57 -19.89
N TYR A 66 6.87 -23.08 -20.10
CA TYR A 66 8.09 -22.30 -20.28
C TYR A 66 8.54 -22.42 -21.73
N LEU A 67 8.68 -21.29 -22.42
CA LEU A 67 8.81 -21.25 -23.88
C LEU A 67 10.25 -21.08 -24.39
N ALA A 68 11.22 -20.81 -23.52
CA ALA A 68 12.60 -20.71 -23.97
C ALA A 68 13.09 -22.10 -24.40
N THR A 69 13.80 -22.16 -25.53
CA THR A 69 14.27 -23.43 -26.09
C THR A 69 15.65 -23.81 -25.56
N PRO A 70 16.02 -25.10 -25.58
CA PRO A 70 17.38 -25.56 -25.29
C PRO A 70 18.47 -24.87 -26.12
N GLU A 71 18.20 -24.55 -27.39
CA GLU A 71 19.13 -23.88 -28.31
C GLU A 71 19.40 -22.43 -27.86
N TYR A 72 18.35 -21.73 -27.44
CA TYR A 72 18.45 -20.38 -26.88
C TYR A 72 19.31 -20.37 -25.61
N PHE A 73 19.13 -21.37 -24.73
CA PHE A 73 19.98 -21.55 -23.56
C PHE A 73 21.44 -21.84 -23.90
N ALA A 74 21.70 -22.66 -24.91
CA ALA A 74 23.05 -22.94 -25.38
C ALA A 74 23.74 -21.68 -25.92
N GLU A 75 23.03 -20.83 -26.66
CA GLU A 75 23.58 -19.55 -27.15
C GLU A 75 23.98 -18.64 -25.99
N TYR A 76 23.08 -18.43 -25.03
CA TYR A 76 23.35 -17.57 -23.88
C TYR A 76 24.40 -18.15 -22.94
N THR A 77 24.54 -19.48 -22.86
CA THR A 77 25.64 -20.14 -22.13
C THR A 77 27.00 -19.69 -22.65
N LYS A 78 27.18 -19.60 -23.98
CA LYS A 78 28.43 -19.11 -24.58
C LYS A 78 28.71 -17.67 -24.17
N ARG A 79 27.67 -16.81 -24.20
CA ARG A 79 27.77 -15.40 -23.78
C ARG A 79 28.11 -15.27 -22.29
N LEU A 80 27.44 -16.03 -21.43
CA LEU A 80 27.71 -16.06 -19.99
C LEU A 80 29.18 -16.45 -19.71
N MET A 81 29.72 -17.45 -20.40
CA MET A 81 31.13 -17.83 -20.27
C MET A 81 32.10 -16.71 -20.66
N GLN A 82 31.81 -15.98 -21.75
CA GLN A 82 32.59 -14.82 -22.18
C GLN A 82 32.61 -13.70 -21.13
N HIS A 83 31.59 -13.64 -20.27
CA HIS A 83 31.45 -12.67 -19.19
C HIS A 83 31.94 -13.17 -17.82
N GLY A 84 32.76 -14.22 -17.79
CA GLY A 84 33.41 -14.66 -16.55
C GLY A 84 32.55 -15.56 -15.66
N VAL A 85 31.37 -15.98 -16.12
CA VAL A 85 30.53 -16.95 -15.39
C VAL A 85 31.22 -18.32 -15.42
N ARG A 86 31.25 -18.98 -14.25
CA ARG A 86 31.93 -20.27 -14.03
C ARG A 86 30.99 -21.37 -13.58
N LEU A 87 29.82 -21.00 -13.04
CA LEU A 87 28.76 -21.94 -12.70
C LEU A 87 27.52 -21.59 -13.53
N ILE A 88 27.13 -22.46 -14.46
CA ILE A 88 25.96 -22.23 -15.33
C ILE A 88 24.99 -23.39 -15.17
N GLY A 89 23.74 -23.07 -14.87
CA GLY A 89 22.66 -24.03 -14.71
C GLY A 89 21.31 -23.44 -15.07
N GLY A 90 20.27 -24.19 -14.73
CA GLY A 90 18.87 -23.84 -14.98
C GLY A 90 18.05 -23.77 -13.70
N CYS A 91 16.95 -23.02 -13.76
CA CYS A 91 15.93 -22.94 -12.72
C CYS A 91 14.60 -23.48 -13.29
N CYS A 92 13.45 -22.85 -13.00
CA CYS A 92 12.14 -23.33 -13.40
C CYS A 92 12.00 -23.44 -14.92
N GLY A 93 11.34 -24.50 -15.38
CA GLY A 93 11.13 -24.78 -16.80
C GLY A 93 12.33 -25.36 -17.54
N THR A 94 13.52 -25.38 -16.94
CA THR A 94 14.68 -26.04 -17.55
C THR A 94 14.53 -27.56 -17.48
N THR A 95 14.92 -28.23 -18.56
CA THR A 95 14.75 -29.68 -18.73
C THR A 95 16.09 -30.37 -18.97
N PRO A 96 16.18 -31.71 -18.92
CA PRO A 96 17.41 -32.42 -19.29
C PRO A 96 17.94 -32.06 -20.69
N GLN A 97 17.07 -31.67 -21.63
CA GLN A 97 17.48 -31.23 -22.96
C GLN A 97 18.19 -29.87 -22.91
N HIS A 98 17.71 -28.93 -22.10
CA HIS A 98 18.40 -27.66 -21.85
C HIS A 98 19.80 -27.91 -21.28
N ILE A 99 19.91 -28.76 -20.26
CA ILE A 99 21.19 -29.11 -19.62
C ILE A 99 22.15 -29.74 -20.64
N ARG A 100 21.67 -30.67 -21.47
CA ARG A 100 22.49 -31.28 -22.53
C ARG A 100 23.01 -30.25 -23.53
N MET A 101 22.16 -29.32 -23.98
CA MET A 101 22.55 -28.28 -24.93
C MET A 101 23.53 -27.27 -24.34
N MET A 102 23.32 -26.84 -23.08
CA MET A 102 24.29 -26.01 -22.35
C MET A 102 25.63 -26.73 -22.20
N ALA A 103 25.63 -28.00 -21.77
CA ALA A 103 26.84 -28.80 -21.62
C ALA A 103 27.59 -28.99 -22.94
N ALA A 104 26.86 -29.22 -24.05
CA ALA A 104 27.45 -29.30 -25.38
C ALA A 104 28.09 -27.96 -25.80
N ALA A 105 27.42 -26.84 -25.54
CA ALA A 105 27.97 -25.51 -25.81
C ALA A 105 29.24 -25.21 -25.00
N ILE A 106 29.28 -25.61 -23.72
CA ILE A 106 30.45 -25.45 -22.84
C ILE A 106 31.62 -26.30 -23.36
N ARG A 107 31.37 -27.57 -23.72
CA ARG A 107 32.40 -28.48 -24.25
C ARG A 107 32.96 -27.99 -25.58
N ALA A 108 32.12 -27.45 -26.45
CA ALA A 108 32.54 -26.91 -27.75
C ALA A 108 33.42 -25.66 -27.65
N LEU A 109 33.48 -24.99 -26.49
CA LEU A 109 34.29 -23.79 -26.25
C LEU A 109 35.62 -24.07 -25.52
N GLN A 110 35.94 -25.32 -25.19
CA GLN A 110 37.21 -25.72 -24.58
C GLN A 110 38.09 -26.45 -25.62
N PRO A 111 39.42 -26.19 -25.71
CA PRO A 111 40.32 -25.91 -24.58
C PRO A 111 41.26 -24.70 -24.79
N VAL A 112 41.26 -23.71 -23.88
CA VAL A 112 42.50 -23.03 -23.42
C VAL A 112 42.27 -22.47 -22.02
N SER A 113 43.07 -23.00 -21.10
CA SER A 113 43.36 -22.56 -19.74
C SER A 113 44.19 -21.26 -19.73
N ALA A 114 43.61 -20.17 -20.22
CA ALA A 114 44.11 -18.82 -19.97
C ALA A 114 42.99 -17.97 -19.39
N PRO A 115 43.26 -17.10 -18.39
CA PRO A 115 42.27 -16.12 -17.95
C PRO A 115 41.90 -15.30 -19.18
N ALA A 116 40.64 -15.38 -19.60
CA ALA A 116 40.14 -14.57 -20.70
C ALA A 116 40.52 -13.12 -20.40
N GLN A 117 41.39 -12.52 -21.20
CA GLN A 117 41.51 -11.07 -21.24
C GLN A 117 40.16 -10.60 -21.74
N VAL A 118 39.32 -10.19 -20.79
CA VAL A 118 38.02 -9.58 -21.08
C VAL A 118 38.37 -8.32 -21.86
N LEU A 119 38.17 -8.37 -23.18
CA LEU A 119 38.09 -7.18 -24.01
C LEU A 119 36.84 -6.43 -23.56
N VAL A 120 36.97 -5.71 -22.44
CA VAL A 120 36.06 -4.63 -22.08
C VAL A 120 36.34 -3.56 -23.12
N SER A 121 35.71 -3.68 -24.30
CA SER A 121 35.50 -2.51 -25.12
C SER A 121 34.78 -1.52 -24.21
N PRO A 122 35.34 -0.33 -23.94
CA PRO A 122 34.61 0.68 -23.21
C PRO A 122 33.51 1.14 -24.17
N ARG A 123 32.40 0.41 -24.22
CA ARG A 123 31.12 1.04 -24.48
C ARG A 123 31.03 2.07 -23.38
N ARG A 124 31.33 3.32 -23.73
CA ARG A 124 30.74 4.50 -23.11
C ARG A 124 29.23 4.28 -23.16
N LYS A 125 28.68 3.43 -22.28
CA LYS A 125 27.37 3.70 -21.73
C LYS A 125 27.56 5.08 -21.14
N LYS A 126 26.84 6.06 -21.67
CA LYS A 126 26.55 7.25 -20.89
C LYS A 126 26.14 6.68 -19.53
N LYS A 127 27.00 6.81 -18.51
CA LYS A 127 26.55 6.73 -17.13
C LYS A 127 25.56 7.88 -17.06
N SER A 128 24.31 7.62 -17.42
CA SER A 128 23.23 8.51 -17.04
C SER A 128 23.41 8.57 -15.54
N ALA A 129 23.80 9.76 -15.05
CA ALA A 129 23.74 10.01 -13.62
C ALA A 129 22.39 9.46 -13.13
N PRO A 130 22.34 8.82 -11.94
CA PRO A 130 21.08 8.31 -11.41
C PRO A 130 20.01 9.38 -11.60
N ALA A 131 18.90 9.00 -12.23
CA ALA A 131 17.87 9.94 -12.64
C ALA A 131 17.52 10.83 -11.44
N ARG A 132 17.66 12.15 -11.62
CA ARG A 132 17.52 13.10 -10.53
C ARG A 132 16.06 13.09 -10.06
N ARG A 133 15.83 12.66 -8.82
CA ARG A 133 14.52 12.74 -8.16
C ARG A 133 14.01 14.18 -8.23
N MET A 134 12.82 14.39 -8.78
CA MET A 134 12.19 15.71 -8.85
C MET A 134 11.84 16.17 -7.44
N LYS A 135 12.00 17.47 -7.14
CA LYS A 135 11.61 18.01 -5.84
C LYS A 135 10.09 18.08 -5.77
N LEU A 136 9.51 17.54 -4.71
CA LEU A 136 8.07 17.63 -4.46
C LEU A 136 7.63 19.07 -4.16
N ALA A 137 6.46 19.43 -4.66
CA ALA A 137 5.75 20.61 -4.20
C ALA A 137 5.31 20.42 -2.73
N PRO A 138 5.15 21.50 -1.96
CA PRO A 138 4.60 21.45 -0.60
C PRO A 138 3.28 20.67 -0.52
N ARG A 139 3.02 19.97 0.58
CA ARG A 139 1.84 19.10 0.71
C ARG A 139 0.51 19.87 0.54
N GLY A 140 0.39 21.09 1.07
CA GLY A 140 -0.81 21.93 0.91
C GLY A 140 -1.08 22.45 -0.50
N GLU A 141 -0.11 22.38 -1.41
CA GLU A 141 -0.32 22.65 -2.84
C GLU A 141 -0.82 21.42 -3.59
N ARG A 142 -0.48 20.22 -3.10
CA ARG A 142 -0.83 18.94 -3.71
C ARG A 142 -2.19 18.41 -3.29
N SER A 143 -2.62 18.68 -2.05
CA SER A 143 -3.86 18.14 -1.49
C SER A 143 -4.62 19.15 -0.60
N PRO A 144 -5.96 19.25 -0.71
CA PRO A 144 -6.79 19.96 0.26
C PRO A 144 -6.61 19.44 1.69
N LEU A 145 -6.57 18.13 1.90
CA LEU A 145 -6.24 17.54 3.20
C LEU A 145 -4.84 17.96 3.68
N GLY A 146 -3.85 17.91 2.79
CA GLY A 146 -2.49 18.37 3.09
C GLY A 146 -2.47 19.83 3.57
N ARG A 147 -3.30 20.68 2.96
CA ARG A 147 -3.43 22.10 3.32
C ARG A 147 -4.07 22.28 4.70
N LEU A 148 -5.15 21.56 4.99
CA LEU A 148 -5.79 21.61 6.31
C LEU A 148 -4.83 21.20 7.43
N LEU A 149 -3.95 20.22 7.16
CA LEU A 149 -2.91 19.80 8.12
C LEU A 149 -1.77 20.82 8.25
N ASP A 150 -1.38 21.50 7.16
CA ASP A 150 -0.41 22.61 7.18
C ASP A 150 -0.91 23.81 8.00
N GLU A 151 -2.21 24.11 7.89
CA GLU A 151 -2.86 25.24 8.55
C GLU A 151 -3.29 24.94 10.00
N GLY A 152 -3.15 23.68 10.46
CA GLY A 152 -3.56 23.26 11.81
C GLY A 152 -5.08 23.22 12.02
N ALA A 153 -5.87 23.01 10.95
CA ALA A 153 -7.33 23.13 10.96
C ALA A 153 -8.09 21.94 11.60
N PHE A 154 -7.40 20.90 12.07
CA PHE A 154 -7.98 19.65 12.60
C PHE A 154 -9.03 19.00 11.65
N PRO A 155 -8.61 18.45 10.49
CA PRO A 155 -9.51 17.78 9.57
C PRO A 155 -10.23 16.59 10.21
N VAL A 156 -11.49 16.42 9.83
CA VAL A 156 -12.30 15.23 10.11
C VAL A 156 -12.51 14.48 8.81
N SER A 157 -12.21 13.18 8.82
CA SER A 157 -12.54 12.26 7.75
C SER A 157 -13.56 11.21 8.18
N CYS A 158 -14.33 10.70 7.23
CA CYS A 158 -15.32 9.64 7.49
C CYS A 158 -15.15 8.48 6.52
N GLU A 159 -15.12 7.24 7.03
CA GLU A 159 -15.10 6.03 6.20
C GLU A 159 -16.46 5.73 5.59
N LEU A 160 -16.50 5.53 4.27
CA LEU A 160 -17.66 5.04 3.55
C LEU A 160 -17.29 3.83 2.71
N ASN A 161 -17.87 2.69 3.04
CA ASN A 161 -17.66 1.46 2.28
C ASN A 161 -18.24 1.60 0.86
N PRO A 162 -17.46 1.35 -0.21
CA PRO A 162 -17.99 1.34 -1.56
C PRO A 162 -19.17 0.38 -1.71
N PRO A 163 -20.22 0.71 -2.49
CA PRO A 163 -21.40 -0.12 -2.61
C PRO A 163 -21.07 -1.49 -3.25
N ARG A 164 -21.88 -2.51 -2.96
CA ARG A 164 -21.82 -3.82 -3.63
C ARG A 164 -22.58 -3.84 -4.96
N THR A 165 -23.12 -2.70 -5.37
CA THR A 165 -23.90 -2.53 -6.61
C THR A 165 -23.36 -1.30 -7.36
N PRO A 166 -23.70 -1.13 -8.65
CA PRO A 166 -23.35 0.08 -9.40
C PRO A 166 -24.07 1.36 -8.92
N ALA A 167 -25.04 1.26 -8.01
CA ALA A 167 -25.86 2.40 -7.60
C ALA A 167 -25.13 3.33 -6.62
N THR A 168 -25.06 4.61 -6.95
CA THR A 168 -24.31 5.63 -6.18
C THR A 168 -25.20 6.59 -5.37
N GLY A 169 -26.51 6.66 -5.64
CA GLY A 169 -27.39 7.66 -5.03
C GLY A 169 -27.35 7.70 -3.50
N ARG A 170 -27.37 6.53 -2.83
CA ARG A 170 -27.29 6.47 -1.36
C ARG A 170 -25.98 7.04 -0.83
N ILE A 171 -24.84 6.65 -1.40
CA ILE A 171 -23.53 7.09 -0.88
C ILE A 171 -23.30 8.57 -1.18
N LEU A 172 -23.80 9.10 -2.31
CA LEU A 172 -23.74 10.53 -2.63
C LEU A 172 -24.58 11.36 -1.63
N ARG A 173 -25.77 10.91 -1.24
CA ARG A 173 -26.54 11.55 -0.18
C ARG A 173 -25.79 11.55 1.15
N GLN A 174 -25.17 10.44 1.51
CA GLN A 174 -24.34 10.34 2.72
C GLN A 174 -23.16 11.31 2.69
N VAL A 175 -22.47 11.46 1.55
CA VAL A 175 -21.39 12.44 1.37
C VAL A 175 -21.90 13.87 1.57
N ARG A 176 -23.05 14.23 1.01
CA ARG A 176 -23.63 15.58 1.16
C ARG A 176 -23.99 15.88 2.62
N MET A 177 -24.57 14.92 3.34
CA MET A 177 -24.82 15.07 4.78
C MET A 177 -23.51 15.28 5.57
N LEU A 178 -22.46 14.53 5.23
CA LEU A 178 -21.15 14.69 5.85
C LEU A 178 -20.53 16.06 5.55
N GLN A 179 -20.65 16.56 4.30
CA GLN A 179 -20.21 17.92 3.94
C GLN A 179 -20.94 19.00 4.74
N ALA A 180 -22.28 18.90 4.83
CA ALA A 180 -23.10 19.82 5.63
C ALA A 180 -22.69 19.80 7.12
N ALA A 181 -22.33 18.64 7.65
CA ALA A 181 -21.79 18.49 9.02
C ALA A 181 -20.39 19.11 9.21
N GLY A 182 -19.74 19.49 8.12
CA GLY A 182 -18.37 20.01 8.09
C GLY A 182 -17.29 18.93 7.91
N VAL A 183 -17.61 17.66 7.69
CA VAL A 183 -16.58 16.64 7.41
C VAL A 183 -15.80 17.04 6.15
N ASN A 184 -14.46 16.96 6.22
CA ASN A 184 -13.59 17.55 5.21
C ASN A 184 -13.26 16.60 4.05
N VAL A 185 -13.26 15.29 4.32
CA VAL A 185 -12.76 14.28 3.39
C VAL A 185 -13.40 12.92 3.68
N VAL A 186 -13.63 12.09 2.66
CA VAL A 186 -14.16 10.73 2.85
C VAL A 186 -13.14 9.66 2.51
N ASN A 187 -13.02 8.65 3.38
CA ASN A 187 -12.15 7.49 3.19
C ASN A 187 -12.92 6.40 2.44
N LEU A 188 -12.30 5.85 1.39
CA LEU A 188 -12.89 4.82 0.56
C LEU A 188 -12.04 3.54 0.63
N PRO A 189 -12.37 2.59 1.54
CA PRO A 189 -11.63 1.35 1.71
C PRO A 189 -11.76 0.42 0.49
N ASP A 190 -10.64 -0.18 0.08
CA ASP A 190 -10.61 -1.13 -1.04
C ASP A 190 -10.84 -2.58 -0.59
N GLY A 191 -12.09 -3.02 -0.75
CA GLY A 191 -12.53 -4.36 -0.39
C GLY A 191 -12.17 -4.74 1.05
N PRO A 192 -12.65 -4.01 2.07
CA PRO A 192 -12.35 -4.32 3.47
C PRO A 192 -12.79 -5.75 3.80
N ARG A 193 -11.96 -6.48 4.54
CA ARG A 193 -12.08 -7.94 4.77
C ARG A 193 -12.15 -8.75 3.47
N ALA A 194 -11.39 -8.34 2.45
CA ALA A 194 -11.34 -8.99 1.14
C ALA A 194 -12.71 -9.22 0.48
N SER A 195 -13.59 -8.22 0.56
CA SER A 195 -14.94 -8.29 -0.03
C SER A 195 -15.00 -7.61 -1.40
N ALA A 196 -15.77 -8.20 -2.34
CA ALA A 196 -15.98 -7.61 -3.66
C ALA A 196 -17.00 -6.45 -3.60
N ARG A 197 -16.58 -5.27 -4.06
CA ARG A 197 -17.34 -4.00 -4.07
C ARG A 197 -17.01 -3.19 -5.33
N MET A 198 -17.77 -2.13 -5.58
CA MET A 198 -17.42 -1.12 -6.58
C MET A 198 -15.98 -0.63 -6.37
N SER A 199 -15.24 -0.42 -7.46
CA SER A 199 -13.88 0.14 -7.40
C SER A 199 -13.87 1.45 -6.60
N PRO A 200 -13.09 1.54 -5.52
CA PRO A 200 -13.02 2.76 -4.74
C PRO A 200 -12.42 3.92 -5.54
N MET A 201 -11.54 3.65 -6.51
CA MET A 201 -11.00 4.67 -7.43
C MET A 201 -12.10 5.27 -8.32
N ALA A 202 -12.98 4.43 -8.88
CA ALA A 202 -14.11 4.90 -9.68
C ALA A 202 -15.09 5.71 -8.83
N LEU A 203 -15.40 5.22 -7.63
CA LEU A 203 -16.28 5.91 -6.70
C LEU A 203 -15.68 7.26 -6.24
N ALA A 204 -14.36 7.32 -6.00
CA ALA A 204 -13.67 8.56 -5.64
C ALA A 204 -13.85 9.64 -6.70
N HIS A 205 -13.67 9.28 -7.98
CA HIS A 205 -13.89 10.19 -9.10
C HIS A 205 -15.34 10.68 -9.19
N ILE A 206 -16.31 9.77 -9.01
CA ILE A 206 -17.74 10.12 -9.01
C ILE A 206 -18.06 11.08 -7.85
N ILE A 207 -17.62 10.78 -6.63
CA ILE A 207 -17.85 11.64 -5.46
C ILE A 207 -17.25 13.03 -5.68
N ALA A 208 -16.00 13.10 -6.15
CA ALA A 208 -15.34 14.36 -6.42
C ALA A 208 -16.08 15.19 -7.49
N GLY A 209 -16.55 14.56 -8.57
CA GLY A 209 -17.30 15.24 -9.62
C GLY A 209 -18.70 15.72 -9.21
N GLU A 210 -19.44 14.89 -8.44
CA GLU A 210 -20.84 15.13 -8.09
C GLU A 210 -21.03 16.00 -6.83
N THR A 211 -20.01 16.09 -5.97
CA THR A 211 -20.13 16.76 -4.67
C THR A 211 -18.97 17.71 -4.38
N GLY A 212 -17.86 17.64 -5.11
CA GLY A 212 -16.63 18.37 -4.80
C GLY A 212 -15.91 17.90 -3.53
N MET A 213 -16.41 16.86 -2.86
CA MET A 213 -15.80 16.31 -1.65
C MET A 213 -14.41 15.72 -1.96
N ASP A 214 -13.42 16.04 -1.14
CA ASP A 214 -12.10 15.40 -1.24
C ASP A 214 -12.17 13.94 -0.77
N THR A 215 -11.30 13.08 -1.30
CA THR A 215 -11.33 11.65 -1.00
C THR A 215 -9.95 11.12 -0.63
N ILE A 216 -9.93 10.15 0.30
CA ILE A 216 -8.76 9.30 0.59
C ILE A 216 -9.04 7.91 0.01
N LEU A 217 -8.36 7.59 -1.09
CA LEU A 217 -8.41 6.27 -1.69
C LEU A 217 -7.53 5.31 -0.89
N HIS A 218 -8.12 4.31 -0.24
CA HIS A 218 -7.32 3.21 0.28
C HIS A 218 -6.94 2.34 -0.89
N TYR A 219 -5.66 2.04 -1.03
CA TYR A 219 -5.16 1.24 -2.15
C TYR A 219 -4.49 -0.01 -1.62
N THR A 220 -5.05 -1.19 -1.95
CA THR A 220 -4.60 -2.47 -1.38
C THR A 220 -3.67 -3.24 -2.30
N CYS A 221 -2.62 -3.84 -1.72
CA CYS A 221 -1.67 -4.69 -2.45
C CYS A 221 -2.16 -6.13 -2.70
N ARG A 222 -3.16 -6.60 -1.93
CA ARG A 222 -3.68 -7.99 -1.92
C ARG A 222 -3.88 -8.59 -3.31
N ASP A 223 -4.55 -7.87 -4.19
CA ASP A 223 -5.14 -8.42 -5.43
C ASP A 223 -4.50 -7.86 -6.72
N ARG A 224 -3.40 -7.11 -6.59
CA ARG A 224 -2.75 -6.43 -7.72
C ARG A 224 -1.26 -6.74 -7.79
N ASN A 225 -0.75 -6.93 -9.00
CA ASN A 225 0.69 -7.04 -9.25
C ASN A 225 1.29 -5.65 -9.45
N ILE A 226 2.61 -5.55 -9.43
CA ILE A 226 3.35 -4.28 -9.58
C ILE A 226 2.94 -3.49 -10.85
N LEU A 227 2.62 -4.18 -11.95
CA LEU A 227 2.20 -3.54 -13.19
C LEU A 227 0.82 -2.88 -13.03
N GLY A 228 -0.13 -3.60 -12.45
CA GLY A 228 -1.46 -3.10 -12.11
C GLY A 228 -1.38 -1.93 -11.14
N MET A 229 -0.51 -2.00 -10.13
CA MET A 229 -0.32 -0.90 -9.17
C MET A 229 0.15 0.39 -9.84
N GLN A 230 1.19 0.30 -10.69
CA GLN A 230 1.66 1.48 -11.41
C GLN A 230 0.61 2.02 -12.39
N SER A 231 -0.10 1.13 -13.08
CA SER A 231 -1.18 1.52 -14.00
C SER A 231 -2.30 2.26 -13.28
N ASP A 232 -2.78 1.73 -12.16
CA ASP A 232 -3.86 2.34 -11.38
C ASP A 232 -3.42 3.67 -10.77
N LEU A 233 -2.19 3.77 -10.24
CA LEU A 233 -1.68 5.02 -9.68
C LEU A 233 -1.59 6.11 -10.77
N LEU A 234 -1.08 5.79 -11.96
CA LEU A 234 -1.09 6.75 -13.07
C LEU A 234 -2.52 7.14 -13.49
N GLY A 235 -3.46 6.19 -13.46
CA GLY A 235 -4.88 6.44 -13.69
C GLY A 235 -5.52 7.34 -12.62
N ALA A 236 -5.18 7.13 -11.34
CA ALA A 236 -5.67 7.94 -10.23
C ALA A 236 -5.24 9.41 -10.34
N GLU A 237 -3.97 9.67 -10.73
CA GLU A 237 -3.48 11.03 -11.01
C GLU A 237 -4.26 11.65 -12.18
N ALA A 238 -4.49 10.90 -13.25
CA ALA A 238 -5.24 11.38 -14.41
C ALA A 238 -6.71 11.70 -14.09
N LEU A 239 -7.32 10.98 -13.14
CA LEU A 239 -8.66 11.23 -12.61
C LEU A 239 -8.70 12.40 -11.59
N GLY A 240 -7.54 12.96 -11.24
CA GLY A 240 -7.42 14.08 -10.30
C GLY A 240 -7.50 13.67 -8.82
N LEU A 241 -7.30 12.39 -8.50
CA LEU A 241 -7.26 11.91 -7.12
C LEU A 241 -5.95 12.32 -6.46
N LYS A 242 -6.03 12.78 -5.21
CA LYS A 242 -4.90 13.44 -4.53
C LYS A 242 -4.37 12.67 -3.34
N ASN A 243 -5.24 11.98 -2.59
CA ASN A 243 -4.85 11.32 -1.36
C ASN A 243 -4.92 9.79 -1.52
N ILE A 244 -3.78 9.13 -1.29
CA ILE A 244 -3.67 7.67 -1.31
C ILE A 244 -3.29 7.19 0.07
N LEU A 245 -4.04 6.22 0.62
CA LEU A 245 -3.63 5.46 1.80
C LEU A 245 -3.10 4.10 1.34
N ALA A 246 -1.81 3.86 1.56
CA ALA A 246 -1.19 2.59 1.19
C ALA A 246 -1.54 1.49 2.20
N VAL A 247 -2.15 0.40 1.71
CA VAL A 247 -2.64 -0.70 2.56
C VAL A 247 -2.12 -2.02 2.00
N THR A 248 -1.61 -2.90 2.86
CA THR A 248 -1.19 -4.25 2.41
C THR A 248 -2.42 -5.05 1.96
N GLY A 249 -3.50 -4.95 2.74
CA GLY A 249 -4.80 -5.57 2.46
C GLY A 249 -4.98 -6.87 3.23
N ASP A 250 -6.21 -7.16 3.60
CA ASP A 250 -6.57 -8.42 4.26
C ASP A 250 -6.40 -9.59 3.29
N PRO A 251 -5.90 -10.76 3.73
CA PRO A 251 -5.81 -11.94 2.88
C PRO A 251 -7.20 -12.40 2.41
N PRO A 252 -7.34 -12.95 1.17
CA PRO A 252 -8.63 -13.40 0.64
C PRO A 252 -9.41 -14.37 1.54
N LYS A 253 -8.69 -15.15 2.35
CA LYS A 253 -9.27 -16.11 3.31
C LYS A 253 -10.24 -15.48 4.31
N LEU A 254 -10.15 -14.18 4.56
CA LEU A 254 -11.05 -13.45 5.46
C LEU A 254 -12.32 -12.93 4.77
N GLY A 255 -12.41 -13.04 3.45
CA GLY A 255 -13.48 -12.48 2.64
C GLY A 255 -14.45 -13.49 2.03
N ASP A 256 -15.30 -12.96 1.14
CA ASP A 256 -16.39 -13.71 0.51
C ASP A 256 -15.88 -14.81 -0.44
N TYR A 257 -14.65 -14.68 -0.93
CA TYR A 257 -14.01 -15.58 -1.90
C TYR A 257 -12.65 -16.08 -1.39
N PRO A 258 -12.63 -17.00 -0.40
CA PRO A 258 -11.40 -17.44 0.26
C PRO A 258 -10.41 -18.17 -0.67
N MET A 259 -10.90 -18.64 -1.82
CA MET A 259 -10.10 -19.33 -2.85
C MET A 259 -9.53 -18.38 -3.91
N ALA A 260 -9.84 -17.08 -3.85
CA ALA A 260 -9.28 -16.11 -4.79
C ALA A 260 -7.76 -16.00 -4.62
N THR A 261 -7.04 -15.89 -5.74
CA THR A 261 -5.59 -15.76 -5.73
C THR A 261 -5.18 -14.42 -5.13
N ALA A 262 -4.32 -14.47 -4.12
CA ALA A 262 -3.66 -13.28 -3.61
C ALA A 262 -2.36 -13.04 -4.40
N VAL A 263 -2.09 -11.78 -4.73
CA VAL A 263 -0.91 -11.37 -5.48
C VAL A 263 0.20 -10.94 -4.52
N PHE A 264 0.00 -9.89 -3.73
CA PHE A 264 0.95 -9.39 -2.72
C PHE A 264 2.40 -9.27 -3.24
N ASP A 265 2.60 -8.78 -4.47
CA ASP A 265 3.95 -8.54 -5.00
C ASP A 265 4.77 -7.60 -4.08
N VAL A 266 4.08 -6.69 -3.39
CA VAL A 266 4.62 -5.79 -2.37
C VAL A 266 3.65 -5.67 -1.19
N ASP A 267 4.16 -5.18 -0.06
CA ASP A 267 3.34 -4.74 1.08
C ASP A 267 3.12 -3.22 1.05
N ALA A 268 2.50 -2.66 2.10
CA ALA A 268 2.24 -1.22 2.18
C ALA A 268 3.51 -0.36 2.09
N ILE A 269 4.65 -0.84 2.61
CA ILE A 269 5.94 -0.11 2.55
C ILE A 269 6.44 -0.10 1.10
N GLY A 270 6.34 -1.23 0.40
CA GLY A 270 6.70 -1.30 -1.02
C GLY A 270 5.80 -0.44 -1.90
N LEU A 271 4.49 -0.42 -1.64
CA LEU A 271 3.53 0.44 -2.34
C LEU A 271 3.83 1.94 -2.12
N LEU A 272 4.14 2.34 -0.88
CA LEU A 272 4.57 3.72 -0.58
C LEU A 272 5.78 4.10 -1.41
N ARG A 273 6.80 3.23 -1.47
CA ARG A 273 8.01 3.49 -2.27
C ARG A 273 7.73 3.59 -3.78
N ILE A 274 6.78 2.80 -4.30
CA ILE A 274 6.33 2.91 -5.70
C ILE A 274 5.68 4.28 -5.93
N ALA A 275 4.69 4.64 -5.11
CA ALA A 275 3.95 5.89 -5.25
C ALA A 275 4.85 7.13 -5.04
N ASP A 276 5.78 7.05 -4.08
CA ASP A 276 6.78 8.08 -3.82
C ASP A 276 7.76 8.25 -4.99
N ASN A 277 8.20 7.16 -5.63
CA ASN A 277 9.01 7.26 -6.84
C ASN A 277 8.25 7.95 -7.98
N LEU A 278 6.98 7.60 -8.21
CA LEU A 278 6.13 8.24 -9.23
C LEU A 278 5.98 9.74 -8.96
N ASN A 279 5.80 10.11 -7.69
CA ASN A 279 5.76 11.49 -7.22
C ASN A 279 7.07 12.25 -7.50
N HIS A 280 8.20 11.55 -7.52
CA HIS A 280 9.52 12.10 -7.86
C HIS A 280 9.87 11.95 -9.35
N GLY A 281 8.91 11.58 -10.19
CA GLY A 281 9.09 11.46 -11.63
C GLY A 281 9.89 10.22 -12.05
N LEU A 282 9.84 9.14 -11.26
CA LEU A 282 10.54 7.89 -11.51
C LEU A 282 9.57 6.70 -11.51
N ASP A 283 9.78 5.73 -12.40
CA ASP A 283 9.12 4.43 -12.30
C ASP A 283 9.76 3.56 -11.18
N LEU A 284 9.23 2.35 -10.96
CA LEU A 284 9.79 1.42 -9.97
C LEU A 284 11.27 1.07 -10.22
N ALA A 285 11.71 1.02 -11.48
CA ALA A 285 13.08 0.71 -11.86
C ALA A 285 14.02 1.93 -11.79
N GLY A 286 13.49 3.11 -11.43
CA GLY A 286 14.24 4.36 -11.34
C GLY A 286 14.42 5.06 -12.69
N ASN A 287 13.68 4.66 -13.73
CA ASN A 287 13.69 5.37 -15.00
C ASN A 287 12.82 6.62 -14.89
N PRO A 288 13.22 7.73 -15.52
CA PRO A 288 12.42 8.95 -15.52
C PRO A 288 11.11 8.76 -16.30
N ILE A 289 10.00 9.24 -15.73
CA ILE A 289 8.72 9.35 -16.42
C ILE A 289 8.49 10.81 -16.87
N PRO A 290 7.82 11.05 -18.02
CA PRO A 290 7.66 12.40 -18.58
C PRO A 290 6.95 13.39 -17.65
N ARG A 291 6.05 12.90 -16.80
CA ARG A 291 5.29 13.69 -15.83
C ARG A 291 5.18 12.91 -14.53
N ALA A 292 5.59 13.55 -13.43
CA ALA A 292 5.44 13.01 -12.08
C ALA A 292 3.97 13.06 -11.61
N THR A 293 3.62 12.15 -10.70
CA THR A 293 2.37 12.24 -9.93
C THR A 293 2.54 13.24 -8.77
N THR A 294 1.44 13.55 -8.07
CA THR A 294 1.45 14.54 -6.99
C THR A 294 0.72 14.08 -5.73
N PHE A 295 0.58 12.78 -5.52
CA PHE A 295 -0.18 12.22 -4.40
C PHE A 295 0.32 12.69 -3.04
N PHE A 296 -0.60 12.99 -2.13
CA PHE A 296 -0.35 13.06 -0.70
C PHE A 296 -0.51 11.65 -0.11
N LEU A 297 0.61 11.07 0.35
CA LEU A 297 0.68 9.65 0.69
C LEU A 297 0.44 9.41 2.19
N GLY A 298 -0.46 8.49 2.50
CA GLY A 298 -0.80 8.08 3.86
C GLY A 298 -0.44 6.65 4.16
N ALA A 299 -0.26 6.33 5.44
CA ALA A 299 -0.08 4.96 5.90
C ALA A 299 -0.92 4.63 7.15
N GLY A 300 -1.27 3.36 7.32
CA GLY A 300 -1.96 2.88 8.51
C GLY A 300 -1.00 2.58 9.68
N PHE A 301 -1.44 2.82 10.91
CA PHE A 301 -0.77 2.42 12.15
C PHE A 301 -1.73 1.65 13.04
N ASN A 302 -1.34 0.47 13.53
CA ASN A 302 -2.15 -0.29 14.48
C ASN A 302 -1.65 -0.11 15.92
N PRO A 303 -2.20 0.84 16.70
CA PRO A 303 -1.79 1.03 18.09
C PRO A 303 -2.15 -0.16 19.00
N GLY A 304 -3.05 -1.06 18.57
CA GLY A 304 -3.45 -2.28 19.27
C GLY A 304 -2.65 -3.52 18.87
N ALA A 305 -1.55 -3.36 18.14
CA ALA A 305 -0.70 -4.47 17.72
C ALA A 305 -0.14 -5.24 18.93
N ILE A 306 -0.15 -6.58 18.84
CA ILE A 306 0.39 -7.47 19.88
C ILE A 306 1.87 -7.15 20.13
N ASP A 307 2.64 -6.97 19.05
CA ASP A 307 4.02 -6.48 19.09
C ASP A 307 4.05 -5.01 18.65
N LEU A 308 3.82 -4.13 19.62
CA LEU A 308 3.81 -2.68 19.38
C LEU A 308 5.20 -2.16 18.96
N ALA A 309 6.29 -2.78 19.42
CA ALA A 309 7.64 -2.35 19.04
C ALA A 309 7.90 -2.61 17.56
N LEU A 310 7.51 -3.79 17.06
CA LEU A 310 7.56 -4.11 15.64
C LEU A 310 6.65 -3.20 14.81
N GLU A 311 5.44 -2.88 15.29
CA GLU A 311 4.52 -2.01 14.55
C GLU A 311 5.04 -0.56 14.47
N VAL A 312 5.71 -0.06 15.52
CA VAL A 312 6.39 1.25 15.50
C VAL A 312 7.59 1.24 14.56
N ASP A 313 8.40 0.17 14.54
CA ASP A 313 9.49 0.05 13.56
C ASP A 313 8.96 0.06 12.11
N ARG A 314 7.88 -0.70 11.85
CA ARG A 314 7.19 -0.68 10.54
C ARG A 314 6.61 0.68 10.22
N LEU A 315 6.12 1.43 11.21
CA LEU A 315 5.65 2.82 11.04
C LEU A 315 6.78 3.72 10.54
N HIS A 316 7.96 3.65 11.14
CA HIS A 316 9.13 4.42 10.68
C HIS A 316 9.54 4.02 9.25
N GLN A 317 9.55 2.73 8.92
CA GLN A 317 9.83 2.28 7.55
C GLN A 317 8.80 2.80 6.53
N LYS A 318 7.50 2.89 6.90
CA LYS A 318 6.46 3.50 6.05
C LYS A 318 6.77 4.99 5.80
N ILE A 319 7.18 5.74 6.83
CA ILE A 319 7.54 7.16 6.70
C ILE A 319 8.77 7.34 5.81
N GLU A 320 9.81 6.53 6.02
CA GLU A 320 11.02 6.53 5.18
C GLU A 320 10.73 6.15 3.72
N ALA A 321 9.69 5.34 3.49
CA ALA A 321 9.23 4.97 2.15
C ALA A 321 8.37 6.04 1.47
N GLY A 322 8.04 7.15 2.17
CA GLY A 322 7.34 8.30 1.59
C GLY A 322 5.97 8.62 2.20
N ALA A 323 5.55 7.95 3.29
CA ALA A 323 4.31 8.32 3.96
C ALA A 323 4.42 9.73 4.58
N GLU A 324 3.41 10.57 4.35
CA GLU A 324 3.35 11.97 4.74
C GLU A 324 2.27 12.28 5.79
N TYR A 325 1.37 11.32 6.06
CA TYR A 325 0.42 11.33 7.18
C TYR A 325 0.07 9.90 7.61
N ILE A 326 -0.41 9.74 8.84
CA ILE A 326 -0.74 8.44 9.42
C ILE A 326 -2.22 8.40 9.82
N LEU A 327 -2.90 7.30 9.48
CA LEU A 327 -4.23 6.98 10.03
C LEU A 327 -4.09 5.84 11.04
N THR A 328 -4.56 6.04 12.27
CA THR A 328 -4.54 4.95 13.26
C THR A 328 -5.74 4.03 13.09
N GLN A 329 -5.58 2.75 13.40
CA GLN A 329 -6.72 1.88 13.70
C GLN A 329 -7.37 2.36 15.01
N PRO A 330 -8.70 2.25 15.15
CA PRO A 330 -9.41 2.69 16.34
C PRO A 330 -9.11 1.78 17.53
N MET A 331 -9.00 2.38 18.71
CA MET A 331 -8.95 1.66 19.98
C MET A 331 -9.94 2.23 20.98
N PHE A 332 -10.53 1.33 21.77
CA PHE A 332 -11.46 1.70 22.84
C PHE A 332 -10.75 1.95 24.17
N ASP A 333 -9.49 1.54 24.29
CA ASP A 333 -8.62 1.81 25.43
C ASP A 333 -7.81 3.09 25.15
N GLN A 334 -8.24 4.20 25.76
CA GLN A 334 -7.68 5.53 25.52
C GLN A 334 -6.24 5.64 26.05
N GLU A 335 -5.95 5.05 27.21
CA GLU A 335 -4.62 5.07 27.81
C GLU A 335 -3.61 4.36 26.91
N LYS A 336 -3.98 3.17 26.39
CA LYS A 336 -3.12 2.46 25.43
C LYS A 336 -2.92 3.23 24.14
N LEU A 337 -3.94 3.97 23.68
CA LEU A 337 -3.83 4.78 22.47
C LEU A 337 -2.84 5.92 22.67
N LEU A 338 -2.90 6.63 23.80
CA LEU A 338 -1.93 7.66 24.13
C LEU A 338 -0.51 7.11 24.25
N VAL A 339 -0.33 5.97 24.92
CA VAL A 339 0.97 5.29 25.02
C VAL A 339 1.49 4.87 23.64
N ALA A 340 0.63 4.38 22.75
CA ALA A 340 1.03 4.00 21.40
C ALA A 340 1.42 5.22 20.54
N ILE A 341 0.69 6.34 20.67
CA ILE A 341 1.03 7.61 20.01
C ILE A 341 2.36 8.15 20.54
N GLU A 342 2.57 8.10 21.86
CA GLU A 342 3.82 8.54 22.49
C GLU A 342 5.00 7.67 22.10
N LYS A 343 4.82 6.34 22.01
CA LYS A 343 5.85 5.41 21.52
C LYS A 343 6.15 5.54 20.03
N ALA A 344 5.14 5.90 19.24
CA ALA A 344 5.35 6.39 17.89
C ALA A 344 6.04 7.76 17.86
N GLY A 345 6.16 8.43 19.02
CA GLY A 345 6.72 9.77 19.21
C GLY A 345 8.05 9.97 18.50
N GLY A 346 8.22 11.15 17.91
CA GLY A 346 9.33 11.48 17.02
C GLY A 346 9.01 11.35 15.53
N VAL A 347 7.81 10.86 15.17
CA VAL A 347 7.33 10.94 13.79
C VAL A 347 7.03 12.39 13.39
N LYS A 348 7.60 12.83 12.28
CA LYS A 348 7.50 14.22 11.76
C LYS A 348 6.21 14.47 10.97
N VAL A 349 5.40 13.43 10.79
CA VAL A 349 4.19 13.45 9.97
C VAL A 349 2.94 13.51 10.86
N PRO A 350 1.88 14.21 10.43
CA PRO A 350 0.63 14.29 11.18
C PRO A 350 -0.01 12.91 11.37
N ILE A 351 -0.54 12.69 12.57
CA ILE A 351 -1.34 11.52 12.94
C ILE A 351 -2.80 11.95 12.97
N ILE A 352 -3.67 11.16 12.34
CA ILE A 352 -5.12 11.31 12.36
C ILE A 352 -5.69 10.07 13.07
N ALA A 353 -6.35 10.30 14.21
CA ALA A 353 -6.81 9.22 15.07
C ALA A 353 -8.06 8.52 14.53
N GLY A 354 -8.02 7.20 14.42
CA GLY A 354 -9.20 6.36 14.16
C GLY A 354 -10.17 6.38 15.34
N ILE A 355 -11.42 6.75 15.08
CA ILE A 355 -12.51 6.78 16.06
C ILE A 355 -13.66 5.92 15.53
N LEU A 356 -14.12 4.95 16.32
CA LEU A 356 -15.18 4.02 15.92
C LEU A 356 -16.34 4.08 16.93
N PRO A 357 -17.49 4.67 16.57
CA PRO A 357 -18.71 4.60 17.36
C PRO A 357 -19.26 3.18 17.39
N LEU A 358 -19.82 2.77 18.54
CA LEU A 358 -20.42 1.44 18.69
C LEU A 358 -21.92 1.47 18.38
N GLY A 359 -22.38 0.55 17.53
CA GLY A 359 -23.80 0.53 17.14
C GLY A 359 -24.72 -0.19 18.13
N SER A 360 -24.17 -1.10 18.95
CA SER A 360 -24.89 -1.92 19.94
C SER A 360 -23.92 -2.74 20.80
N TYR A 361 -24.42 -3.37 21.87
CA TYR A 361 -23.66 -4.34 22.66
C TYR A 361 -23.16 -5.53 21.83
N ARG A 362 -24.01 -6.08 20.94
CA ARG A 362 -23.60 -7.15 20.01
C ARG A 362 -22.47 -6.67 19.10
N ASN A 363 -22.51 -5.42 18.64
CA ASN A 363 -21.44 -4.87 17.82
C ASN A 363 -20.14 -4.70 18.63
N ALA A 364 -20.22 -4.30 19.90
CA ALA A 364 -19.05 -4.25 20.80
C ALA A 364 -18.43 -5.64 21.02
N LEU A 365 -19.25 -6.67 21.28
CA LEU A 365 -18.78 -8.05 21.43
C LEU A 365 -18.15 -8.60 20.15
N PHE A 366 -18.71 -8.27 18.97
CA PHE A 366 -18.12 -8.63 17.69
C PHE A 366 -16.70 -8.05 17.54
N PHE A 367 -16.51 -6.76 17.84
CA PHE A 367 -15.18 -6.15 17.79
C PHE A 367 -14.20 -6.78 18.79
N HIS A 368 -14.65 -7.07 20.00
CA HIS A 368 -13.80 -7.68 21.02
C HIS A 368 -13.38 -9.13 20.70
N ASN A 369 -14.28 -9.93 20.12
CA ASN A 369 -14.06 -11.38 19.96
C ASN A 369 -13.67 -11.81 18.54
N GLU A 370 -14.15 -11.10 17.52
CA GLU A 370 -14.07 -11.55 16.12
C GLU A 370 -13.16 -10.68 15.25
N VAL A 371 -12.76 -9.49 15.72
CA VAL A 371 -11.89 -8.58 14.95
C VAL A 371 -10.47 -8.58 15.53
N PRO A 372 -9.48 -9.14 14.81
CA PRO A 372 -8.10 -9.19 15.28
C PRO A 372 -7.54 -7.81 15.61
N GLY A 373 -6.86 -7.69 16.76
CA GLY A 373 -6.23 -6.45 17.20
C GLY A 373 -7.18 -5.42 17.82
N MET A 374 -8.49 -5.68 17.86
CA MET A 374 -9.45 -4.85 18.58
C MET A 374 -9.79 -5.45 19.93
N SER A 375 -9.84 -4.60 20.96
CA SER A 375 -10.31 -4.97 22.29
C SER A 375 -11.21 -3.87 22.82
N VAL A 376 -12.43 -4.24 23.22
CA VAL A 376 -13.35 -3.35 23.93
C VAL A 376 -13.21 -3.61 25.44
N PRO A 377 -12.78 -2.64 26.27
CA PRO A 377 -12.71 -2.78 27.72
C PRO A 377 -14.05 -3.15 28.37
N GLU A 378 -14.03 -3.95 29.43
CA GLU A 378 -15.24 -4.39 30.17
C GLU A 378 -16.15 -3.23 30.59
N PRO A 379 -15.65 -2.07 31.10
CA PRO A 379 -16.51 -0.94 31.43
C PRO A 379 -17.30 -0.40 30.24
N ILE A 380 -16.68 -0.39 29.04
CA ILE A 380 -17.35 0.03 27.80
C ILE A 380 -18.37 -1.02 27.35
N GLN A 381 -18.03 -2.30 27.48
CA GLN A 381 -18.97 -3.39 27.18
C GLN A 381 -20.23 -3.29 28.05
N GLU A 382 -20.07 -3.04 29.35
CA GLU A 382 -21.19 -2.92 30.30
C GLU A 382 -22.07 -1.70 30.01
N ARG A 383 -21.47 -0.54 29.72
CA ARG A 383 -22.21 0.65 29.26
C ARG A 383 -23.07 0.34 28.04
N MET A 384 -22.48 -0.31 27.04
CA MET A 384 -23.19 -0.71 25.82
C MET A 384 -24.28 -1.75 26.09
N ARG A 385 -24.08 -2.69 27.03
CA ARG A 385 -25.10 -3.66 27.45
C ARG A 385 -26.32 -2.96 28.01
N LEU A 386 -26.13 -2.12 29.03
CA LEU A 386 -27.18 -1.35 29.70
C LEU A 386 -27.94 -0.44 28.72
N ALA A 387 -27.23 0.21 27.80
CA ALA A 387 -27.86 1.05 26.77
C ALA A 387 -28.65 0.22 25.75
N SER A 388 -28.15 -0.96 25.36
CA SER A 388 -28.83 -1.85 24.42
C SER A 388 -30.11 -2.45 24.98
N GLU A 389 -30.19 -2.68 26.29
CA GLU A 389 -31.42 -3.12 26.98
C GLU A 389 -32.53 -2.07 26.92
N LYS A 390 -32.18 -0.78 26.82
CA LYS A 390 -33.12 0.33 26.66
C LYS A 390 -33.54 0.57 25.19
N GLY A 391 -32.96 -0.17 24.25
CA GLY A 391 -33.32 -0.12 22.83
C GLY A 391 -32.24 0.45 21.92
N LYS A 392 -32.52 0.39 20.61
CA LYS A 392 -31.57 0.69 19.52
C LYS A 392 -31.07 2.14 19.53
N GLU A 393 -31.92 3.10 19.87
CA GLU A 393 -31.57 4.53 19.90
C GLU A 393 -30.64 4.83 21.07
N HIS A 394 -30.97 4.34 22.27
CA HIS A 394 -30.11 4.43 23.45
C HIS A 394 -28.73 3.80 23.21
N ALA A 395 -28.68 2.63 22.56
CA ALA A 395 -27.42 1.97 22.23
C ALA A 395 -26.54 2.82 21.29
N GLN A 396 -27.14 3.46 20.28
CA GLN A 396 -26.39 4.32 19.35
C GLN A 396 -25.93 5.62 20.02
N ALA A 397 -26.79 6.23 20.83
CA ALA A 397 -26.45 7.43 21.60
C ALA A 397 -25.28 7.16 22.56
N GLU A 398 -25.29 6.03 23.26
CA GLU A 398 -24.19 5.62 24.14
C GLU A 398 -22.89 5.36 23.35
N GLY A 399 -22.98 4.66 22.23
CA GLY A 399 -21.82 4.41 21.37
C GLY A 399 -21.21 5.67 20.76
N VAL A 400 -22.04 6.68 20.45
CA VAL A 400 -21.58 8.03 20.07
C VAL A 400 -20.94 8.73 21.27
N ALA A 401 -21.52 8.65 22.46
CA ALA A 401 -20.96 9.25 23.67
C ALA A 401 -19.54 8.70 23.96
N ILE A 402 -19.36 7.38 23.91
CA ILE A 402 -18.05 6.73 24.04
C ILE A 402 -17.06 7.22 22.98
N ALA A 403 -17.50 7.36 21.72
CA ALA A 403 -16.65 7.87 20.65
C ALA A 403 -16.25 9.33 20.84
N ARG A 404 -17.16 10.18 21.34
CA ARG A 404 -16.89 11.58 21.68
C ARG A 404 -15.90 11.70 22.83
N GLU A 405 -16.03 10.86 23.86
CA GLU A 405 -15.06 10.77 24.96
C GLU A 405 -13.66 10.40 24.44
N ALA A 406 -13.57 9.38 23.58
CA ALA A 406 -12.30 8.98 22.98
C ALA A 406 -11.70 10.08 22.11
N LEU A 407 -12.51 10.73 21.27
CA LEU A 407 -12.08 11.84 20.43
C LEU A 407 -11.58 13.03 21.28
N GLY A 408 -12.30 13.38 22.35
CA GLY A 408 -11.88 14.43 23.28
C GLY A 408 -10.55 14.12 23.96
N ALA A 409 -10.33 12.87 24.37
CA ALA A 409 -9.11 12.45 25.06
C ALA A 409 -7.86 12.51 24.16
N VAL A 410 -7.99 12.21 22.87
CA VAL A 410 -6.84 12.17 21.95
C VAL A 410 -6.60 13.46 21.18
N ARG A 411 -7.58 14.38 21.14
CA ARG A 411 -7.55 15.58 20.30
C ARG A 411 -6.27 16.40 20.43
N GLU A 412 -5.74 16.56 21.64
CA GLU A 412 -4.54 17.36 21.90
C GLU A 412 -3.24 16.68 21.45
N TYR A 413 -3.29 15.39 21.10
CA TYR A 413 -2.13 14.58 20.73
C TYR A 413 -2.07 14.27 19.23
N VAL A 414 -3.14 14.56 18.47
CA VAL A 414 -3.29 14.23 17.05
C VAL A 414 -3.72 15.44 16.25
N GLN A 415 -3.56 15.38 14.93
CA GLN A 415 -3.81 16.51 14.02
C GLN A 415 -5.13 16.39 13.27
N GLY A 416 -5.92 15.34 13.52
CA GLY A 416 -7.25 15.17 12.95
C GLY A 416 -7.94 13.91 13.47
N ALA A 417 -9.17 13.70 13.02
CA ALA A 417 -9.98 12.52 13.37
C ALA A 417 -10.45 11.77 12.13
N TYR A 418 -10.38 10.45 12.18
CA TYR A 418 -10.85 9.53 11.16
C TYR A 418 -11.97 8.66 11.73
N ILE A 419 -13.22 8.99 11.37
CA ILE A 419 -14.41 8.36 11.95
C ILE A 419 -14.88 7.19 11.08
N MET A 420 -15.08 6.03 11.71
CA MET A 420 -15.53 4.80 11.06
C MET A 420 -16.95 4.44 11.53
N PRO A 421 -18.01 4.93 10.88
CA PRO A 421 -19.38 4.64 11.33
C PRO A 421 -19.75 3.16 11.15
N PRO A 422 -20.31 2.50 12.17
CA PRO A 422 -20.69 1.10 12.07
C PRO A 422 -21.84 0.96 11.06
N PHE A 423 -21.74 -0.06 10.21
CA PHE A 423 -22.74 -0.38 9.17
C PHE A 423 -23.03 0.77 8.19
N GLY A 424 -22.10 1.73 8.05
CA GLY A 424 -22.27 2.90 7.18
C GLY A 424 -23.34 3.88 7.65
N LYS A 425 -23.64 3.92 8.95
CA LYS A 425 -24.56 4.92 9.56
C LYS A 425 -23.85 6.25 9.77
N VAL A 426 -23.87 7.10 8.76
CA VAL A 426 -23.18 8.40 8.79
C VAL A 426 -23.72 9.35 9.85
N GLU A 427 -24.96 9.16 10.29
CA GLU A 427 -25.59 9.92 11.37
C GLU A 427 -24.78 9.82 12.67
N MET A 428 -24.25 8.62 12.96
CA MET A 428 -23.38 8.41 14.12
C MET A 428 -22.03 9.12 13.95
N ALA A 429 -21.51 9.22 12.73
CA ALA A 429 -20.28 9.94 12.46
C ALA A 429 -20.47 11.47 12.59
N ILE A 430 -21.58 12.00 12.09
CA ILE A 430 -21.98 13.41 12.23
C ILE A 430 -22.07 13.77 13.70
N GLU A 431 -22.83 13.01 14.49
CA GLU A 431 -22.94 13.24 15.93
C GLU A 431 -21.58 13.12 16.62
N THR A 432 -20.77 12.12 16.28
CA THR A 432 -19.42 12.00 16.86
C THR A 432 -18.56 13.23 16.57
N ALA A 433 -18.60 13.76 15.35
CA ALA A 433 -17.85 14.95 14.95
C ALA A 433 -18.37 16.24 15.60
N ALA A 434 -19.66 16.32 15.96
CA ALA A 434 -20.29 17.52 16.51
C ALA A 434 -19.70 18.01 17.85
N VAL A 435 -18.91 17.19 18.55
CA VAL A 435 -18.14 17.62 19.74
C VAL A 435 -16.98 18.56 19.38
N LEU A 436 -16.57 18.60 18.11
CA LEU A 436 -15.49 19.45 17.63
C LEU A 436 -16.02 20.84 17.24
N PRO A 437 -15.22 21.91 17.41
CA PRO A 437 -15.62 23.26 17.02
C PRO A 437 -15.96 23.37 15.53
N GLY A 438 -17.00 24.15 15.21
CA GLY A 438 -17.40 24.41 13.82
C GLY A 438 -18.05 23.23 13.10
N ARG A 439 -18.44 22.17 13.82
CA ARG A 439 -19.18 21.03 13.27
C ARG A 439 -20.66 21.12 13.64
N LYS A 440 -21.52 20.73 12.71
CA LYS A 440 -22.97 20.70 12.94
C LYS A 440 -23.40 19.34 13.47
N ASP A 441 -24.39 19.34 14.34
CA ASP A 441 -25.07 18.11 14.77
C ASP A 441 -26.05 17.60 13.70
N LEU A 442 -26.63 16.41 13.90
CA LEU A 442 -27.50 15.81 12.91
C LEU A 442 -28.78 16.63 12.68
N ALA A 443 -29.32 17.26 13.72
CA ALA A 443 -30.54 18.06 13.60
C ALA A 443 -30.30 19.28 12.71
N GLN A 444 -29.17 19.97 12.92
CA GLN A 444 -28.74 21.09 12.08
C GLN A 444 -28.49 20.66 10.63
N VAL A 445 -27.87 19.49 10.41
CA VAL A 445 -27.61 18.96 9.07
C VAL A 445 -28.90 18.63 8.33
N LEU A 446 -29.87 17.98 9.00
CA LEU A 446 -31.14 17.62 8.39
C LEU A 446 -31.93 18.86 7.96
N LEU A 447 -31.96 19.90 8.80
CA LEU A 447 -32.60 21.18 8.45
C LEU A 447 -31.97 21.80 7.20
N GLU A 448 -30.64 21.83 7.10
CA GLU A 448 -29.94 22.40 5.94
C GLU A 448 -30.13 21.59 4.66
N VAL A 449 -30.21 20.26 4.75
CA VAL A 449 -30.48 19.39 3.59
C VAL A 449 -31.92 19.56 3.11
N GLU A 450 -32.87 19.72 4.02
CA GLU A 450 -34.27 20.03 3.70
C GLU A 450 -34.42 21.41 3.04
N GLU A 451 -33.75 22.44 3.58
CA GLU A 451 -33.79 23.82 3.05
C GLU A 451 -33.16 23.95 1.66
N ASN A 452 -32.14 23.15 1.35
CA ASN A 452 -31.48 23.16 0.05
C ASN A 452 -32.20 22.32 -1.03
N GLY A 453 -33.46 21.91 -0.78
CA GLY A 453 -34.29 21.22 -1.77
C GLY A 453 -33.88 19.79 -2.03
N GLY A 454 -33.49 19.05 -0.98
CA GLY A 454 -33.17 17.62 -1.06
C GLY A 454 -34.36 16.73 -1.40
N GLU A 455 -34.86 16.78 -2.63
CA GLU A 455 -35.70 15.74 -3.23
C GLU A 455 -34.89 14.83 -4.17
N GLU A 456 -35.18 13.52 -4.04
CA GLU A 456 -34.78 12.31 -4.81
C GLU A 456 -33.60 11.42 -4.31
#